data_AF-A0A1V5SFW7-F1
#
_entry.id   AF-A0A1V5SFW7-F1
#
_cell.length_a   1.000
_cell.length_b   1.000
_cell.length_c   1.000
_cell.angle_alpha   90.00
_cell.angle_beta   90.00
_cell.angle_gamma   90.00
#
_symmetry.space_group_name_H-M   'P 1'
#
loop_
_entity.id
_entity.type
_entity.pdbx_description
1 polymer ?
#
loop_
_entity_poly.entity_id
_entity_poly.type
_entity_poly.pdbx_seq_one_letter_code
_entity_poly.pdbx_strand_id
1 'polypeptide(L)'
;MEEEDRRPARHSHVGFHGDGLAAVPADVYNSDSHKFSYDKFMIDVNAIFGIISILLISIGSIPYALDIHKKKIKPHVLSWLGWSFITAIGASAMMASGSSWATSIVWGNTLVCLFIVIYSISKRVGVWSTSIFDFAFFGLGMIGLILWQTLDAPLLAIICAIVADLSFGIPTITKTYNDPNSETRLPWIFNTLSGVFSVFAIESFVFYDAAYPIYLLIYDLTVLLFVLKVFSKKMKIRT
;
A
#
# COMPACT_ATOMS: atom_id res chain seq x y z
N MET A 1 25.11 -7.44 79.08
CA MET A 1 26.14 -8.11 79.91
C MET A 1 26.53 -9.34 79.12
N GLU A 2 27.68 -9.50 78.49
CA GLU A 2 29.02 -8.86 78.44
C GLU A 2 29.54 -9.09 76.98
N GLU A 3 30.27 -8.19 76.30
CA GLU A 3 31.75 -8.04 76.28
C GLU A 3 32.49 -9.41 76.20
N GLU A 4 33.45 -9.72 75.33
CA GLU A 4 34.48 -8.90 74.68
C GLU A 4 35.24 -9.75 73.62
N ASP A 5 35.71 -9.04 72.59
CA ASP A 5 36.85 -9.22 71.67
C ASP A 5 37.87 -10.38 71.86
N ARG A 6 38.30 -10.96 70.72
CA ARG A 6 39.71 -11.35 70.44
C ARG A 6 39.92 -11.65 68.95
N ARG A 7 40.45 -10.68 68.20
CA ARG A 7 41.36 -10.92 67.04
C ARG A 7 42.82 -11.12 67.57
N PRO A 8 43.89 -11.33 66.76
CA PRO A 8 44.03 -11.59 65.31
C PRO A 8 45.02 -12.74 64.96
N ALA A 9 45.11 -13.12 63.68
CA ALA A 9 46.38 -13.60 63.10
C ALA A 9 46.52 -13.06 61.66
N ARG A 10 47.42 -12.09 61.49
CA ARG A 10 47.96 -11.65 60.21
C ARG A 10 49.00 -12.67 59.74
N HIS A 11 48.95 -13.06 58.47
CA HIS A 11 50.16 -13.30 57.72
C HIS A 11 50.18 -12.40 56.48
N SER A 12 51.25 -11.62 56.42
CA SER A 12 51.63 -10.67 55.40
C SER A 12 52.60 -11.30 54.40
N HIS A 13 52.36 -11.11 53.11
CA HIS A 13 53.38 -10.95 52.07
C HIS A 13 52.81 -9.88 51.13
N VAL A 14 53.32 -8.62 51.14
CA VAL A 14 54.42 -8.11 50.29
C VAL A 14 54.23 -8.61 48.85
N GLY A 15 53.81 -7.86 47.84
CA GLY A 15 53.96 -6.44 47.54
C GLY A 15 54.57 -6.36 46.13
N PHE A 16 53.79 -5.96 45.13
CA PHE A 16 54.32 -5.44 43.86
C PHE A 16 53.31 -4.45 43.28
N HIS A 17 53.70 -3.17 43.34
CA HIS A 17 53.14 -2.09 42.55
C HIS A 17 53.52 -2.30 41.09
N GLY A 18 52.51 -2.39 40.22
CA GLY A 18 52.60 -2.14 38.79
C GLY A 18 51.53 -1.12 38.47
N ASP A 19 51.97 0.11 38.20
CA ASP A 19 51.12 1.26 37.95
C ASP A 19 50.26 1.11 36.68
N GLY A 20 49.03 1.61 36.76
CA GLY A 20 48.44 2.36 35.65
C GLY A 20 47.70 1.61 34.55
N LEU A 21 46.80 0.68 34.87
CA LEU A 21 45.64 0.40 34.00
C LEU A 21 44.38 0.65 34.81
N ALA A 22 43.85 1.87 34.72
CA ALA A 22 42.48 2.14 35.15
C ALA A 22 41.59 1.16 34.38
N ALA A 23 40.96 0.24 35.10
CA ALA A 23 39.91 -0.59 34.54
C ALA A 23 38.85 0.35 33.97
N VAL A 24 38.79 0.44 32.64
CA VAL A 24 37.75 1.20 31.95
C VAL A 24 36.41 0.58 32.41
N PRO A 25 35.51 1.36 33.00
CA PRO A 25 34.27 0.80 33.50
C PRO A 25 33.47 0.19 32.35
N ALA A 26 32.78 -0.93 32.63
CA ALA A 26 32.10 -1.76 31.64
C ALA A 26 30.94 -1.03 30.93
N ASP A 27 30.57 0.16 31.38
CA ASP A 27 29.60 1.07 30.77
C ASP A 27 30.14 1.81 29.54
N VAL A 28 31.47 1.86 29.35
CA VAL A 28 32.10 2.47 28.15
C VAL A 28 31.95 1.59 26.91
N TYR A 29 31.67 0.29 27.07
CA TYR A 29 31.27 -0.61 25.97
C TYR A 29 29.75 -0.58 25.71
N ASN A 30 29.11 0.59 25.85
CA ASN A 30 27.74 0.77 25.42
C ASN A 30 27.66 0.85 23.88
N SER A 31 27.73 -0.32 23.23
CA SER A 31 27.52 -0.49 21.78
C SER A 31 26.11 -0.09 21.32
N ASP A 32 25.19 0.16 22.26
CA ASP A 32 23.80 0.42 21.96
C ASP A 32 23.57 1.88 21.56
N SER A 33 24.43 2.81 22.00
CA SER A 33 24.37 4.22 21.57
C SER A 33 24.70 4.40 20.09
N HIS A 34 25.60 3.58 19.54
CA HIS A 34 25.92 3.57 18.12
C HIS A 34 24.88 2.78 17.31
N LYS A 35 24.41 1.62 17.78
CA LYS A 35 23.31 0.87 17.11
C LYS A 35 22.00 1.67 17.01
N PHE A 36 21.63 2.37 18.09
CA PHE A 36 20.44 3.23 18.12
C PHE A 36 20.51 4.40 17.12
N SER A 37 21.71 4.80 16.71
CA SER A 37 21.92 5.85 15.71
C SER A 37 21.86 5.32 14.27
N TYR A 38 22.32 4.08 14.02
CA TYR A 38 22.28 3.44 12.69
C TYR A 38 20.86 2.98 12.31
N ASP A 39 20.08 2.44 13.25
CA ASP A 39 18.69 2.04 12.99
C ASP A 39 17.79 3.25 12.66
N LYS A 40 18.21 4.45 13.06
CA LYS A 40 17.47 5.70 12.82
C LYS A 40 17.66 6.28 11.41
N PHE A 41 18.60 5.73 10.62
CA PHE A 41 18.97 6.27 9.30
C PHE A 41 19.03 5.23 8.17
N MET A 42 18.92 3.94 8.47
CA MET A 42 18.76 2.91 7.45
C MET A 42 17.30 2.87 6.98
N ILE A 43 17.04 3.39 5.78
CA ILE A 43 15.77 3.12 5.11
C ILE A 43 15.74 1.62 4.81
N ASP A 44 14.79 0.91 5.42
CA ASP A 44 14.53 -0.50 5.16
C ASP A 44 14.32 -0.72 3.64
N VAL A 45 14.87 -1.80 3.08
CA VAL A 45 14.67 -2.16 1.67
C VAL A 45 13.19 -2.26 1.32
N ASN A 46 12.38 -2.75 2.25
CA ASN A 46 10.92 -2.80 2.14
C ASN A 46 10.32 -1.39 1.99
N ALA A 47 10.82 -0.42 2.77
CA ALA A 47 10.41 0.98 2.68
C ALA A 47 10.83 1.63 1.36
N ILE A 48 12.01 1.29 0.81
CA ILE A 48 12.44 1.75 -0.52
C ILE A 48 11.45 1.26 -1.59
N PHE A 49 11.09 -0.02 -1.56
CA PHE A 49 10.10 -0.57 -2.49
C PHE A 49 8.73 0.10 -2.34
N GLY A 50 8.28 0.35 -1.11
CA GLY A 50 7.06 1.11 -0.85
C GLY A 50 7.10 2.52 -1.45
N ILE A 51 8.19 3.26 -1.27
CA ILE A 51 8.37 4.60 -1.84
C ILE A 51 8.32 4.57 -3.37
N ILE A 52 9.02 3.62 -4.01
CA ILE A 52 9.01 3.47 -5.47
C ILE A 52 7.61 3.17 -5.98
N SER A 53 6.90 2.24 -5.32
CA SER A 53 5.52 1.88 -5.64
C SER A 53 4.62 3.12 -5.71
N ILE A 54 4.72 4.01 -4.72
CA ILE A 54 3.89 5.21 -4.62
C ILE A 54 4.24 6.25 -5.69
N LEU A 55 5.54 6.45 -5.95
CA LEU A 55 6.00 7.37 -6.99
C LEU A 55 5.47 6.94 -8.37
N LEU A 56 5.46 5.64 -8.64
CA LEU A 56 4.93 5.10 -9.90
C LEU A 56 3.43 5.39 -10.07
N ILE A 57 2.59 5.13 -9.05
CA ILE A 57 1.15 5.45 -9.11
C ILE A 57 0.95 6.95 -9.33
N SER A 58 1.71 7.77 -8.61
CA SER A 58 1.60 9.24 -8.67
C SER A 58 1.92 9.75 -10.07
N ILE A 59 3.02 9.28 -10.67
CA ILE A 59 3.43 9.61 -12.05
C ILE A 59 2.40 9.07 -13.05
N GLY A 60 1.86 7.87 -12.82
CA GLY A 60 0.85 7.24 -13.67
C GLY A 60 -0.46 8.03 -13.78
N SER A 61 -0.84 8.79 -12.74
CA SER A 61 -2.06 9.61 -12.76
C SER A 61 -2.01 10.78 -13.75
N ILE A 62 -0.82 11.32 -14.03
CA ILE A 62 -0.60 12.49 -14.89
C ILE A 62 -1.05 12.23 -16.34
N PRO A 63 -0.55 11.20 -17.05
CA PRO A 63 -0.99 10.92 -18.42
C PRO A 63 -2.50 10.60 -18.49
N TYR A 64 -3.07 9.99 -17.46
CA TYR A 64 -4.52 9.73 -17.40
C TYR A 64 -5.32 11.04 -17.39
N ALA A 65 -4.97 11.99 -16.52
CA ALA A 65 -5.62 13.29 -16.46
C ALA A 65 -5.45 14.08 -17.77
N LEU A 66 -4.29 14.01 -18.42
CA LEU A 66 -4.06 14.63 -19.72
C LEU A 66 -4.94 14.04 -20.81
N ASP A 67 -5.15 12.73 -20.81
CA ASP A 67 -6.01 12.06 -21.79
C ASP A 67 -7.51 12.29 -21.53
N ILE A 68 -7.93 12.46 -20.27
CA ILE A 68 -9.27 12.98 -19.93
C ILE A 68 -9.44 14.38 -20.55
N HIS A 69 -8.45 15.27 -20.37
CA HIS A 69 -8.51 16.63 -20.90
C HIS A 69 -8.63 16.63 -22.44
N LYS A 70 -7.85 15.76 -23.10
CA LYS A 70 -7.87 15.55 -24.55
C LYS A 70 -9.08 14.75 -25.04
N LYS A 71 -9.96 14.31 -24.13
CA LYS A 71 -11.15 13.48 -24.41
C LYS A 71 -10.85 12.19 -25.17
N LYS A 72 -9.66 11.62 -24.94
CA LYS A 72 -9.21 10.38 -25.60
C LYS A 72 -9.73 9.13 -24.92
N ILE A 73 -10.07 9.24 -23.63
CA ILE A 73 -10.50 8.13 -22.79
C ILE A 73 -11.85 8.43 -22.15
N LYS A 74 -12.47 7.37 -21.63
CA LYS A 74 -13.80 7.41 -21.02
C LYS A 74 -13.77 6.72 -19.65
N PRO A 75 -13.32 7.40 -18.58
CA PRO A 75 -13.22 6.81 -17.24
C PRO A 75 -14.56 6.25 -16.77
N HIS A 76 -14.57 5.08 -16.11
CA HIS A 76 -15.80 4.51 -15.55
C HIS A 76 -16.10 5.13 -14.18
N VAL A 77 -17.11 5.98 -14.10
CA VAL A 77 -17.36 6.84 -12.94
C VAL A 77 -17.60 6.03 -11.67
N LEU A 78 -18.40 4.96 -11.74
CA LEU A 78 -18.70 4.13 -10.57
C LEU A 78 -17.45 3.40 -10.02
N SER A 79 -16.51 3.02 -10.89
CA SER A 79 -15.28 2.34 -10.45
C SER A 79 -14.38 3.32 -9.71
N TRP A 80 -14.11 4.49 -10.30
CA TRP A 80 -13.30 5.52 -9.67
C TRP A 80 -13.92 6.05 -8.38
N LEU A 81 -15.26 6.14 -8.31
CA LEU A 81 -15.97 6.50 -7.10
C LEU A 81 -15.85 5.42 -6.03
N GLY A 82 -16.03 4.14 -6.39
CA GLY A 82 -15.86 3.01 -5.48
C GLY A 82 -14.44 2.94 -4.90
N TRP A 83 -13.43 3.12 -5.74
CA TRP A 83 -12.04 3.21 -5.29
C TRP A 83 -11.78 4.40 -4.39
N SER A 84 -12.41 5.55 -4.63
CA SER A 84 -12.29 6.67 -3.70
C SER A 84 -12.88 6.34 -2.33
N PHE A 85 -13.97 5.57 -2.25
CA PHE A 85 -14.56 5.16 -0.97
C PHE A 85 -13.67 4.16 -0.23
N ILE A 86 -13.22 3.09 -0.89
CA ILE A 86 -12.38 2.09 -0.22
C ILE A 86 -11.07 2.69 0.27
N THR A 87 -10.45 3.60 -0.50
CA THR A 87 -9.20 4.25 -0.09
C THR A 87 -9.43 5.28 1.01
N ALA A 88 -10.55 6.01 1.00
CA ALA A 88 -10.88 6.94 2.09
C ALA A 88 -11.06 6.19 3.42
N ILE A 89 -11.80 5.07 3.38
CA ILE A 89 -12.02 4.21 4.54
C ILE A 89 -10.69 3.59 5.01
N GLY A 90 -9.88 3.05 4.09
CA GLY A 90 -8.56 2.51 4.41
C GLY A 90 -7.63 3.55 5.03
N ALA A 91 -7.58 4.76 4.47
CA ALA A 91 -6.79 5.86 5.02
C ALA A 91 -7.28 6.27 6.42
N SER A 92 -8.60 6.27 6.64
CA SER A 92 -9.20 6.58 7.95
C SER A 92 -8.86 5.51 8.99
N ALA A 93 -8.89 4.23 8.60
CA ALA A 93 -8.49 3.11 9.46
C ALA A 93 -7.00 3.19 9.83
N MET A 94 -6.13 3.51 8.88
CA MET A 94 -4.69 3.71 9.13
C MET A 94 -4.39 4.92 10.02
N MET A 95 -5.19 5.99 9.87
CA MET A 95 -5.10 7.15 10.75
C MET A 95 -5.47 6.77 12.19
N ALA A 96 -6.55 6.00 12.36
CA ALA A 96 -7.00 5.52 13.66
C ALA A 96 -5.99 4.56 14.31
N SER A 97 -5.21 3.82 13.51
CA SER A 97 -4.13 2.94 13.99
C SER A 97 -2.81 3.66 14.27
N GLY A 98 -2.75 5.00 14.14
CA GLY A 98 -1.56 5.80 14.46
C GLY A 98 -0.48 5.85 13.36
N SER A 99 -0.75 5.33 12.17
CA SER A 99 0.18 5.43 11.04
C SER A 99 0.12 6.85 10.44
N SER A 100 1.23 7.57 10.36
CA SER A 100 1.21 8.97 9.93
C SER A 100 1.56 9.15 8.44
N TRP A 101 2.70 8.62 8.01
CA TRP A 101 3.18 8.77 6.63
C TRP A 101 2.35 7.97 5.64
N ALA A 102 2.15 6.67 5.89
CA ALA A 102 1.42 5.78 4.98
C ALA A 102 -0.06 6.20 4.83
N THR A 103 -0.66 6.74 5.89
CA THR A 103 -2.01 7.34 5.84
C THR A 103 -2.10 8.49 4.84
N SER A 104 -1.11 9.38 4.79
CA SER A 104 -1.09 10.53 3.88
C SER A 104 -1.08 10.09 2.41
N ILE A 105 -0.42 8.97 2.12
CA ILE A 105 -0.35 8.37 0.79
C ILE A 105 -1.71 7.83 0.35
N VAL A 106 -2.39 7.09 1.20
CA VAL A 106 -3.72 6.53 0.87
C VAL A 106 -4.77 7.64 0.75
N TRP A 107 -4.65 8.71 1.55
CA TRP A 107 -5.42 9.94 1.32
C TRP A 107 -5.09 10.60 -0.03
N GLY A 108 -3.82 10.65 -0.42
CA GLY A 108 -3.41 11.10 -1.76
C GLY A 108 -4.11 10.30 -2.87
N ASN A 109 -4.15 8.97 -2.77
CA ASN A 109 -4.85 8.13 -3.74
C ASN A 109 -6.37 8.39 -3.76
N THR A 110 -6.96 8.61 -2.60
CA THR A 110 -8.37 9.03 -2.48
C THR A 110 -8.64 10.32 -3.25
N LEU A 111 -7.78 11.32 -3.07
CA LEU A 111 -7.90 12.60 -3.78
C LEU A 111 -7.71 12.45 -5.28
N VAL A 112 -6.78 11.59 -5.74
CA VAL A 112 -6.61 11.28 -7.17
C VAL A 112 -7.86 10.63 -7.74
N CYS A 113 -8.44 9.64 -7.06
CA CYS A 113 -9.66 8.98 -7.50
C CYS A 113 -10.84 9.97 -7.60
N LEU A 114 -11.05 10.78 -6.56
CA LEU A 114 -12.08 11.83 -6.56
C LEU A 114 -11.85 12.86 -7.65
N PHE A 115 -10.60 13.28 -7.84
CA PHE A 115 -10.23 14.20 -8.92
C PHE A 115 -10.60 13.61 -10.28
N ILE A 116 -10.31 12.33 -10.54
CA ILE A 116 -10.67 11.65 -11.78
C ILE A 116 -12.19 11.59 -11.97
N VAL A 117 -12.96 11.28 -10.92
CA VAL A 117 -14.43 11.31 -10.96
C VAL A 117 -14.93 12.69 -11.36
N ILE A 118 -14.57 13.72 -10.59
CA ILE A 118 -15.03 15.11 -10.80
C ILE A 118 -14.60 15.61 -12.18
N TYR A 119 -13.35 15.34 -12.56
CA TYR A 119 -12.77 15.85 -13.79
C TYR A 119 -13.37 15.16 -15.03
N SER A 120 -13.61 13.85 -14.98
CA SER A 120 -14.25 13.11 -16.08
C SER A 120 -15.71 13.55 -16.29
N ILE A 121 -16.45 13.84 -15.22
CA ILE A 121 -17.81 14.40 -15.27
C ILE A 121 -17.78 15.82 -15.84
N SER A 122 -16.89 16.69 -15.32
CA SER A 122 -16.73 18.07 -15.79
C SER A 122 -16.39 18.15 -17.28
N LYS A 123 -15.53 17.25 -17.77
CA LYS A 123 -15.17 17.14 -19.19
C LYS A 123 -16.22 16.41 -20.05
N ARG A 124 -17.29 15.88 -19.43
CA ARG A 124 -18.37 15.11 -20.07
C ARG A 124 -17.86 13.88 -20.84
N VAL A 125 -16.87 13.19 -20.27
CA VAL A 125 -16.29 11.96 -20.83
C VAL A 125 -16.46 10.75 -19.91
N GLY A 126 -16.87 10.96 -18.65
CA GLY A 126 -17.16 9.88 -17.71
C GLY A 126 -18.33 9.00 -18.16
N VAL A 127 -18.14 7.69 -18.08
CA VAL A 127 -19.16 6.68 -18.36
C VAL A 127 -19.70 6.15 -17.04
N TRP A 128 -21.02 6.25 -16.84
CA TRP A 128 -21.68 5.80 -15.61
C TRP A 128 -22.05 4.32 -15.62
N SER A 129 -22.35 3.79 -16.79
CA SER A 129 -22.75 2.40 -16.96
C SER A 129 -22.40 1.94 -18.38
N THR A 130 -21.77 0.78 -18.43
CA THR A 130 -21.56 -0.09 -19.59
C THR A 130 -22.53 -1.27 -19.61
N SER A 131 -23.09 -1.62 -18.44
CA SER A 131 -24.06 -2.70 -18.26
C SER A 131 -25.07 -2.35 -17.15
N ILE A 132 -26.26 -2.95 -17.21
CA ILE A 132 -27.28 -2.86 -16.15
C ILE A 132 -26.76 -3.35 -14.79
N PHE A 133 -25.75 -4.23 -14.82
CA PHE A 133 -25.14 -4.79 -13.60
C PHE A 133 -24.15 -3.85 -12.91
N ASP A 134 -23.74 -2.74 -13.52
CA ASP A 134 -22.69 -1.87 -12.93
C ASP A 134 -23.12 -1.26 -11.60
N PHE A 135 -24.40 -0.91 -11.47
CA PHE A 135 -24.96 -0.45 -10.19
C PHE A 135 -25.08 -1.57 -9.17
N ALA A 136 -25.33 -2.82 -9.62
CA ALA A 136 -25.35 -3.97 -8.73
C ALA A 136 -23.95 -4.28 -8.18
N PHE A 137 -22.92 -4.21 -9.03
CA PHE A 137 -21.52 -4.33 -8.61
C PHE A 137 -21.10 -3.20 -7.66
N PHE A 138 -21.51 -1.97 -7.94
CA PHE A 138 -21.27 -0.85 -7.02
C PHE A 138 -21.95 -1.09 -5.67
N GLY A 139 -23.21 -1.52 -5.66
CA GLY A 139 -23.95 -1.87 -4.44
C GLY A 139 -23.29 -3.01 -3.65
N LEU A 140 -22.84 -4.06 -4.34
CA LEU A 140 -22.10 -5.17 -3.74
C LEU A 140 -20.78 -4.69 -3.11
N GLY A 141 -20.07 -3.79 -3.79
CA GLY A 141 -18.88 -3.16 -3.25
C GLY A 141 -19.15 -2.39 -1.97
N MET A 142 -20.22 -1.59 -1.94
CA MET A 142 -20.62 -0.87 -0.72
C MET A 142 -20.98 -1.81 0.44
N ILE A 143 -21.66 -2.94 0.17
CA ILE A 143 -21.92 -3.97 1.18
C ILE A 143 -20.61 -4.57 1.70
N GLY A 144 -19.66 -4.87 0.80
CA GLY A 144 -18.33 -5.36 1.17
C GLY A 144 -17.56 -4.37 2.05
N LEU A 145 -17.65 -3.08 1.78
CA LEU A 145 -17.05 -2.03 2.63
C LEU A 145 -17.67 -1.99 4.03
N ILE A 146 -19.00 -2.10 4.14
CA ILE A 146 -19.68 -2.15 5.43
C ILE A 146 -19.22 -3.38 6.20
N LEU A 147 -19.19 -4.55 5.56
CA LEU A 147 -18.73 -5.79 6.19
C LEU A 147 -17.28 -5.67 6.65
N TRP A 148 -16.38 -5.11 5.82
CA TRP A 148 -15.00 -4.85 6.19
C TRP A 148 -14.89 -4.03 7.49
N GLN A 149 -15.72 -3.00 7.68
CA GLN A 149 -15.67 -2.14 8.87
C GLN A 149 -16.35 -2.75 10.11
N THR A 150 -17.26 -3.71 9.94
CA THR A 150 -18.03 -4.30 11.05
C THR A 150 -17.48 -5.63 11.56
N LEU A 151 -16.60 -6.28 10.81
CA LEU A 151 -16.09 -7.61 11.15
C LEU A 151 -14.86 -7.52 12.07
N ASP A 152 -14.99 -8.06 13.28
CA ASP A 152 -13.90 -8.19 14.27
C ASP A 152 -12.95 -9.37 13.97
N ALA A 153 -12.68 -9.64 12.69
CA ALA A 153 -11.81 -10.72 12.25
C ALA A 153 -10.94 -10.25 11.07
N PRO A 154 -9.61 -10.07 11.25
CA PRO A 154 -8.72 -9.50 10.23
C PRO A 154 -8.75 -10.25 8.88
N LEU A 155 -8.87 -11.58 8.93
CA LEU A 155 -8.94 -12.42 7.72
C LEU A 155 -10.23 -12.16 6.90
N LEU A 156 -11.38 -12.05 7.56
CA LEU A 156 -12.64 -11.80 6.86
C LEU A 156 -12.70 -10.35 6.38
N ALA A 157 -12.19 -9.41 7.19
CA ALA A 157 -12.05 -8.01 6.84
C ALA A 157 -11.27 -7.82 5.52
N ILE A 158 -10.11 -8.45 5.35
CA ILE A 158 -9.32 -8.32 4.12
C ILE A 158 -10.01 -8.97 2.90
N ILE A 159 -10.69 -10.10 3.09
CA ILE A 159 -11.47 -10.75 2.02
C ILE A 159 -12.61 -9.82 1.57
N CYS A 160 -13.34 -9.23 2.52
CA CYS A 160 -14.41 -8.28 2.22
C CYS A 160 -13.87 -7.03 1.50
N ALA A 161 -12.70 -6.52 1.88
CA ALA A 161 -12.05 -5.40 1.19
C ALA A 161 -11.70 -5.76 -0.27
N ILE A 162 -11.10 -6.93 -0.52
CA ILE A 162 -10.77 -7.40 -1.87
C ILE A 162 -12.03 -7.58 -2.72
N VAL A 163 -13.07 -8.22 -2.17
CA VAL A 163 -14.35 -8.39 -2.88
C VAL A 163 -15.00 -7.04 -3.18
N ALA A 164 -14.91 -6.09 -2.25
CA ALA A 164 -15.43 -4.75 -2.46
C ALA A 164 -14.69 -4.04 -3.61
N ASP A 165 -13.36 -4.02 -3.55
CA ASP A 165 -12.52 -3.40 -4.58
C ASP A 165 -12.77 -4.02 -5.96
N LEU A 166 -12.80 -5.36 -6.04
CA LEU A 166 -13.04 -6.07 -7.29
C LEU A 166 -14.43 -5.76 -7.83
N SER A 167 -15.44 -5.69 -6.96
CA SER A 167 -16.80 -5.30 -7.37
C SER A 167 -16.81 -3.90 -7.98
N PHE A 168 -16.10 -2.93 -7.39
CA PHE A 168 -15.94 -1.60 -8.00
C PHE A 168 -15.17 -1.65 -9.32
N GLY A 169 -14.18 -2.53 -9.46
CA GLY A 169 -13.31 -2.66 -10.63
C GLY A 169 -13.92 -3.42 -11.82
N ILE A 170 -14.85 -4.36 -11.61
CA ILE A 170 -15.45 -5.19 -12.67
C ILE A 170 -16.03 -4.35 -13.85
N PRO A 171 -16.75 -3.24 -13.63
CA PRO A 171 -17.20 -2.39 -14.73
C PRO A 171 -16.04 -1.84 -15.57
N THR A 172 -14.91 -1.47 -14.96
CA THR A 172 -13.72 -1.03 -15.69
C THR A 172 -13.10 -2.18 -16.49
N ILE A 173 -12.98 -3.37 -15.90
CA ILE A 173 -12.53 -4.58 -16.61
C ILE A 173 -13.42 -4.84 -17.84
N THR A 174 -14.74 -4.86 -17.65
CA THR A 174 -15.73 -5.15 -18.69
C THR A 174 -15.68 -4.11 -19.80
N LYS A 175 -15.61 -2.83 -19.44
CA LYS A 175 -15.45 -1.72 -20.39
C LYS A 175 -14.18 -1.87 -21.21
N THR A 176 -13.04 -2.09 -20.57
CA THR A 176 -11.73 -2.15 -21.22
C THR A 176 -11.59 -3.39 -22.10
N TYR A 177 -12.19 -4.51 -21.70
CA TYR A 177 -12.26 -5.71 -22.54
C TYR A 177 -13.01 -5.44 -23.86
N ASN A 178 -14.16 -4.75 -23.77
CA ASN A 178 -15.00 -4.44 -24.93
C ASN A 178 -14.45 -3.32 -25.82
N ASP A 179 -13.88 -2.27 -25.20
CA ASP A 179 -13.19 -1.18 -25.89
C ASP A 179 -11.81 -0.93 -25.25
N PRO A 180 -10.76 -1.64 -25.71
CA PRO A 180 -9.40 -1.46 -25.21
C PRO A 180 -8.81 -0.06 -25.39
N ASN A 181 -9.38 0.76 -26.27
CA ASN A 181 -8.92 2.14 -26.47
C ASN A 181 -9.62 3.12 -25.53
N SER A 182 -10.59 2.67 -24.72
CA SER A 182 -11.30 3.51 -23.74
C SER A 182 -10.44 3.94 -22.55
N GLU A 183 -9.24 3.37 -22.42
CA GLU A 183 -8.29 3.53 -21.32
C GLU A 183 -6.87 3.88 -21.83
N THR A 184 -6.11 4.66 -21.05
CA THR A 184 -4.73 5.02 -21.40
C THR A 184 -3.77 3.94 -20.93
N ARG A 185 -2.83 3.51 -21.79
CA ARG A 185 -1.84 2.46 -21.47
C ARG A 185 -0.92 2.79 -20.29
N LEU A 186 -0.34 3.99 -20.28
CA LEU A 186 0.72 4.36 -19.35
C LEU A 186 0.31 4.21 -17.87
N PRO A 187 -0.85 4.72 -17.41
CA PRO A 187 -1.32 4.52 -16.04
C PRO A 187 -1.36 3.04 -15.62
N TRP A 188 -1.88 2.16 -16.47
CA TRP A 188 -1.95 0.73 -16.16
C TRP A 188 -0.57 0.05 -16.13
N ILE A 189 0.40 0.52 -16.92
CA ILE A 189 1.80 0.08 -16.81
C ILE A 189 2.40 0.52 -15.47
N PHE A 190 2.21 1.80 -15.12
CA PHE A 190 2.72 2.35 -13.86
C PHE A 190 2.09 1.70 -12.64
N ASN A 191 0.78 1.44 -12.66
CA ASN A 191 0.06 0.75 -11.59
C ASN A 191 0.52 -0.71 -11.47
N THR A 192 0.65 -1.44 -12.58
CA THR A 192 1.17 -2.82 -12.55
C THR A 192 2.58 -2.86 -11.96
N LEU A 193 3.48 -1.98 -12.40
CA LEU A 193 4.84 -1.91 -11.88
C LEU A 193 4.84 -1.52 -10.39
N SER A 194 3.97 -0.58 -10.01
CA SER A 194 3.75 -0.20 -8.62
C SER A 194 3.29 -1.38 -7.77
N GLY A 195 2.39 -2.22 -8.27
CA GLY A 195 1.93 -3.45 -7.61
C GLY A 195 3.09 -4.44 -7.38
N VAL A 196 4.00 -4.59 -8.35
CA VAL A 196 5.21 -5.41 -8.17
C VAL A 196 6.05 -4.89 -7.00
N PHE A 197 6.31 -3.58 -6.97
CA PHE A 197 7.05 -2.96 -5.86
C PHE A 197 6.30 -3.03 -4.53
N SER A 198 4.96 -2.94 -4.55
CA SER A 198 4.13 -3.08 -3.36
C SER A 198 4.23 -4.49 -2.77
N VAL A 199 4.28 -5.53 -3.61
CA VAL A 199 4.50 -6.92 -3.15
C VAL A 199 5.89 -7.09 -2.53
N PHE A 200 6.93 -6.49 -3.12
CA PHE A 200 8.28 -6.54 -2.52
C PHE A 200 8.41 -5.69 -1.24
N ALA A 201 7.51 -4.75 -1.00
CA ALA A 201 7.48 -3.95 0.22
C ALA A 201 6.88 -4.71 1.43
N ILE A 202 6.24 -5.86 1.23
CA ILE A 202 5.63 -6.65 2.31
C ILE A 202 6.70 -7.17 3.29
N GLU A 203 6.60 -6.79 4.56
CA GLU A 203 7.54 -7.21 5.61
C GLU A 203 7.38 -8.69 6.00
N SER A 204 6.13 -9.14 6.12
CA SER A 204 5.79 -10.52 6.50
C SER A 204 4.88 -11.13 5.44
N PHE A 205 5.31 -12.22 4.82
CA PHE A 205 4.53 -12.88 3.77
C PHE A 205 3.42 -13.79 4.34
N VAL A 206 2.56 -13.20 5.17
CA VAL A 206 1.35 -13.81 5.71
C VAL A 206 0.14 -13.32 4.93
N PHE A 207 -0.92 -14.13 4.89
CA PHE A 207 -2.05 -13.88 4.00
C PHE A 207 -2.68 -12.50 4.17
N TYR A 208 -2.89 -12.04 5.40
CA TYR A 208 -3.57 -10.75 5.64
C TYR A 208 -2.75 -9.54 5.18
N ASP A 209 -1.41 -9.63 5.18
CA ASP A 209 -0.51 -8.57 4.69
C ASP A 209 -0.34 -8.64 3.16
N ALA A 210 -0.27 -9.85 2.60
CA ALA A 210 0.05 -10.06 1.19
C ALA A 210 -1.17 -10.06 0.25
N ALA A 211 -2.36 -10.41 0.74
CA ALA A 211 -3.52 -10.66 -0.11
C ALA A 211 -3.94 -9.43 -0.93
N TYR A 212 -4.00 -8.24 -0.31
CA TYR A 212 -4.46 -7.03 -0.99
C TYR A 212 -3.44 -6.50 -2.03
N PRO A 213 -2.13 -6.39 -1.73
CA PRO A 213 -1.12 -6.03 -2.74
C PRO A 213 -1.08 -7.00 -3.92
N ILE A 214 -1.16 -8.32 -3.66
CA ILE A 214 -1.17 -9.33 -4.72
C ILE A 214 -2.43 -9.22 -5.57
N TYR A 215 -3.59 -9.03 -4.94
CA TYR A 215 -4.85 -8.79 -5.64
C TYR A 215 -4.76 -7.57 -6.56
N LEU A 216 -4.28 -6.43 -6.04
CA LEU A 216 -4.14 -5.21 -6.84
C LEU A 216 -3.21 -5.41 -8.04
N LEU A 217 -2.06 -6.08 -7.84
CA LEU A 217 -1.15 -6.41 -8.94
C LEU A 217 -1.85 -7.24 -10.02
N ILE A 218 -2.63 -8.26 -9.63
CA ILE A 218 -3.38 -9.09 -10.57
C ILE A 218 -4.45 -8.27 -11.29
N TYR A 219 -5.16 -7.41 -10.57
CA TYR A 219 -6.19 -6.53 -11.13
C TYR A 219 -5.60 -5.58 -12.19
N ASP A 220 -4.56 -4.83 -11.82
CA ASP A 220 -3.89 -3.86 -12.70
C ASP A 220 -3.28 -4.54 -13.92
N LEU A 221 -2.64 -5.70 -13.72
CA LEU A 221 -2.11 -6.51 -14.82
C LEU A 221 -3.23 -6.97 -15.77
N THR A 222 -4.37 -7.39 -15.22
CA THR A 222 -5.53 -7.81 -16.03
C THR A 222 -6.01 -6.68 -16.92
N VAL A 223 -6.21 -5.49 -16.35
CA VAL A 223 -6.63 -4.32 -17.13
C VAL A 223 -5.56 -3.95 -18.16
N LEU A 224 -4.27 -3.94 -17.78
CA LEU A 224 -3.16 -3.66 -18.69
C LEU A 224 -3.17 -4.61 -19.90
N LEU A 225 -3.33 -5.92 -19.68
CA LEU A 225 -3.38 -6.91 -20.78
C LEU A 225 -4.54 -6.65 -21.74
N PHE A 226 -5.69 -6.17 -21.25
CA PHE A 226 -6.80 -5.76 -22.10
C PHE A 226 -6.49 -4.49 -22.88
N VAL A 227 -5.94 -3.45 -22.24
CA VAL A 227 -5.55 -2.21 -22.95
C VAL A 227 -4.49 -2.49 -24.04
N LEU A 228 -3.57 -3.42 -23.79
CA LEU A 228 -2.56 -3.86 -24.76
C LEU A 228 -3.11 -4.81 -25.84
N LYS A 229 -4.40 -5.15 -25.78
CA LYS A 229 -5.10 -6.01 -26.77
C LYS A 229 -4.50 -7.41 -26.89
N VAL A 230 -3.86 -7.93 -25.85
CA VAL A 230 -3.24 -9.27 -25.86
C VAL A 230 -4.26 -10.36 -26.19
N PHE A 231 -5.51 -10.19 -25.74
CA PHE A 231 -6.62 -11.15 -25.93
C PHE A 231 -7.67 -10.71 -26.96
N SER A 232 -7.44 -9.64 -27.72
CA SER A 232 -8.43 -9.18 -28.72
C SER A 232 -8.59 -10.19 -29.86
N LYS A 233 -9.78 -10.81 -29.94
CA LYS A 233 -10.19 -11.54 -31.15
C LYS A 233 -10.25 -10.55 -32.32
N LYS A 234 -9.52 -10.84 -33.40
CA LYS A 234 -9.74 -10.19 -34.70
C LYS A 234 -11.19 -10.44 -35.12
N MET A 235 -12.12 -9.53 -34.88
CA MET A 235 -13.41 -9.55 -35.56
C MET A 235 -13.14 -9.23 -37.04
N LYS A 236 -13.12 -10.27 -37.88
CA LYS A 236 -13.30 -10.11 -39.33
C LYS A 236 -14.67 -9.46 -39.54
N ILE A 237 -14.66 -8.21 -39.99
CA ILE A 237 -15.85 -7.54 -40.52
C ILE A 237 -16.31 -8.38 -41.72
N ARG A 238 -17.49 -9.00 -41.64
CA ARG A 238 -18.19 -9.47 -42.83
C ARG A 238 -18.78 -8.22 -43.50
N THR A 239 -18.13 -7.78 -44.58
CA THR A 239 -18.70 -6.92 -45.62
C THR A 239 -19.95 -7.53 -46.22
#